data_AF-A0A397UAM3-F1
#
_entry.id   AF-A0A397UAM3-F1
#
_cell.length_a   1.000
_cell.length_b   1.000
_cell.length_c   1.000
_cell.angle_alpha   90.00
_cell.angle_beta   90.00
_cell.angle_gamma   90.00
#
_symmetry.space_group_name_H-M   'P 1'
#
loop_
_entity.id
_entity.type
_entity.pdbx_description
1 polymer ?
#
loop_
_entity_poly.entity_id
_entity_poly.type
_entity_poly.pdbx_seq_one_letter_code
_entity_poly.pdbx_strand_id
1 'polypeptide(L)'
;MSEVFTGYPPYHDMPHDFSLATQICLGRRPEIRCEVPQSLLDLMNKCLDAEPQSRPTAKALVDMLAQFYNDLEDKKTELYKQVEE
;
A
#
# COMPACT_ATOMS: atom_id res chain seq x y z
N MET A 1 5.84 -0.51 1.24
CA MET A 1 4.87 -0.34 2.34
C MET A 1 4.42 -1.68 2.89
N SER A 2 3.90 -2.61 2.07
CA SER A 2 3.36 -3.88 2.58
C SER A 2 4.39 -4.73 3.34
N GLU A 3 5.62 -4.79 2.84
CA GLU A 3 6.73 -5.51 3.48
C GLU A 3 6.98 -5.09 4.94
N VAL A 4 6.72 -3.83 5.30
CA VAL A 4 6.87 -3.35 6.69
C VAL A 4 5.84 -4.02 7.61
N PHE A 5 4.63 -4.27 7.11
CA PHE A 5 3.54 -4.88 7.88
C PHE A 5 3.54 -6.40 7.81
N THR A 6 3.94 -6.98 6.67
CA THR A 6 3.96 -8.44 6.48
C THR A 6 5.28 -9.07 6.91
N GLY A 7 6.38 -8.30 6.93
CA GLY A 7 7.73 -8.82 7.10
C GLY A 7 8.25 -9.60 5.87
N TYR A 8 7.47 -9.65 4.79
CA TYR A 8 7.81 -10.42 3.59
C TYR A 8 7.94 -9.50 2.37
N PRO A 9 8.95 -9.72 1.52
CA PRO A 9 9.07 -9.01 0.26
C PRO A 9 7.87 -9.34 -0.66
N PRO A 10 7.50 -8.44 -1.59
CA PRO A 10 6.49 -8.76 -2.60
C PRO A 10 6.85 -10.05 -3.36
N TYR A 11 5.87 -10.93 -3.55
CA TYR A 11 6.05 -12.24 -4.20
C TYR A 11 7.06 -13.16 -3.47
N HIS A 12 7.13 -13.10 -2.15
CA HIS A 12 8.05 -13.96 -1.35
C HIS A 12 7.83 -15.47 -1.56
N ASP A 13 6.63 -15.85 -2.01
CA ASP A 13 6.19 -17.23 -2.22
C ASP A 13 6.42 -17.72 -3.67
N MET A 14 7.07 -16.90 -4.51
CA MET A 14 7.31 -17.21 -5.92
C MET A 14 8.78 -17.06 -6.30
N PRO A 15 9.28 -17.83 -7.29
CA PRO A 15 10.60 -17.61 -7.85
C PRO A 15 10.75 -16.22 -8.48
N HIS A 16 11.86 -15.54 -8.18
CA HIS A 16 12.18 -14.23 -8.76
C HIS A 16 12.91 -14.40 -10.10
N ASP A 17 12.16 -14.87 -11.11
CA ASP A 17 12.68 -15.21 -12.43
C ASP A 17 12.08 -14.33 -13.56
N PHE A 18 12.47 -14.64 -14.80
CA PHE A 18 11.98 -13.93 -15.98
C PHE A 18 10.46 -14.09 -16.20
N SER A 19 9.87 -15.19 -15.75
CA SER A 19 8.42 -15.42 -15.84
C SER A 19 7.68 -14.44 -14.94
N LEU A 20 8.14 -14.27 -13.70
CA LEU A 20 7.58 -13.29 -12.78
C LEU A 20 7.73 -11.85 -13.33
N ALA A 21 8.92 -11.49 -13.83
CA ALA A 21 9.15 -10.17 -14.42
C ALA A 21 8.19 -9.89 -15.60
N THR A 22 7.99 -10.88 -16.48
CA THR A 22 7.06 -10.78 -17.61
C THR A 22 5.62 -10.55 -17.12
N GLN A 23 5.17 -11.29 -16.12
CA GLN A 23 3.83 -11.11 -15.55
C GLN A 23 3.64 -9.71 -14.97
N ILE A 24 4.64 -9.14 -14.28
CA ILE A 24 4.60 -7.78 -13.73
C ILE A 24 4.48 -6.74 -14.85
N CYS A 25 5.25 -6.90 -15.93
CA CYS A 25 5.15 -6.04 -17.12
C CYS A 25 3.77 -6.11 -17.78
N LEU A 26 3.10 -7.27 -17.72
CA LEU A 26 1.74 -7.47 -18.22
C LEU A 26 0.65 -6.99 -17.23
N GLY A 27 1.03 -6.31 -16.16
CA GLY A 27 0.07 -5.70 -15.23
C GLY A 27 -0.17 -6.49 -13.95
N ARG A 28 0.53 -7.62 -13.73
CA ARG A 28 0.46 -8.31 -12.44
C ARG A 28 0.99 -7.41 -11.32
N ARG A 29 0.27 -7.38 -10.20
CA ARG A 29 0.62 -6.60 -9.00
C ARG A 29 0.57 -7.53 -7.78
N PRO A 30 1.37 -7.26 -6.74
CA PRO A 30 1.33 -8.05 -5.54
C PRO A 30 0.01 -7.80 -4.81
N GLU A 31 -0.56 -8.85 -4.24
CA GLU A 31 -1.74 -8.72 -3.38
C GLU A 31 -1.28 -8.34 -1.97
N ILE A 32 -1.90 -7.31 -1.40
CA ILE A 32 -1.60 -6.87 -0.04
C ILE A 32 -2.54 -7.62 0.90
N ARG A 33 -1.99 -8.60 1.62
CA ARG A 33 -2.69 -9.37 2.65
C ARG A 33 -2.10 -9.05 4.02
N CYS A 34 -2.41 -7.89 4.56
CA CYS A 34 -2.04 -7.50 5.91
C CYS A 34 -3.20 -6.84 6.63
N GLU A 35 -3.30 -7.06 7.94
CA GLU A 35 -4.24 -6.38 8.82
C GLU A 35 -3.70 -4.98 9.11
N VAL A 36 -4.20 -4.01 8.36
CA VAL A 36 -3.90 -2.58 8.51
C VAL A 36 -5.20 -1.78 8.36
N PRO A 37 -5.26 -0.54 8.88
CA PRO A 37 -6.40 0.34 8.66
C PRO A 37 -6.76 0.44 7.16
N GLN A 38 -8.06 0.39 6.84
CA GLN A 38 -8.55 0.43 5.46
C GLN A 38 -8.00 1.63 4.68
N SER A 39 -7.88 2.80 5.33
CA SER A 39 -7.31 3.99 4.72
C SER A 39 -5.86 3.80 4.26
N LEU A 40 -5.07 3.01 4.99
CA LEU A 40 -3.70 2.69 4.60
C LEU A 40 -3.67 1.62 3.49
N LEU A 41 -4.54 0.61 3.58
CA LEU A 41 -4.68 -0.42 2.54
C LEU A 41 -5.04 0.21 1.19
N ASP A 42 -5.99 1.15 1.17
CA ASP A 42 -6.41 1.88 -0.03
C ASP A 42 -5.25 2.68 -0.64
N LEU A 43 -4.45 3.36 0.18
CA LEU A 43 -3.27 4.09 -0.27
C LEU A 43 -2.24 3.14 -0.90
N MET A 44 -1.96 2.01 -0.25
CA MET A 44 -1.03 1.01 -0.75
C MET A 44 -1.50 0.40 -2.07
N ASN A 45 -2.80 0.10 -2.20
CA ASN A 45 -3.40 -0.37 -3.45
C ASN A 45 -3.27 0.67 -4.57
N LYS A 46 -3.52 1.95 -4.27
CA LYS A 46 -3.36 3.05 -5.23
C LYS A 46 -1.91 3.22 -5.70
N CYS A 47 -0.93 2.97 -4.84
CA CYS A 47 0.48 2.93 -5.24
C CYS A 47 0.81 1.77 -6.19
N LEU A 48 0.07 0.67 -6.11
CA LEU A 48 0.24 -0.52 -6.94
C LEU A 48 -0.62 -0.51 -8.20
N ASP A 49 -1.33 0.58 -8.50
CA ASP A 49 -2.23 0.65 -9.65
C ASP A 49 -1.53 0.20 -10.96
N ALA A 50 -2.25 -0.57 -11.77
CA ALA A 50 -1.74 -1.07 -13.04
C ALA A 50 -1.36 0.09 -13.96
N GLU A 51 -2.19 1.14 -13.98
CA GLU A 51 -2.07 2.36 -14.75
C GLU A 51 -1.14 3.35 -14.02
N PRO A 52 0.04 3.68 -14.59
CA PRO A 52 1.01 4.55 -13.93
C PRO A 52 0.46 5.95 -13.60
N GLN A 53 -0.51 6.43 -14.36
CA GLN A 53 -1.11 7.77 -14.18
C GLN A 53 -2.07 7.82 -12.97
N SER A 54 -2.60 6.69 -12.53
CA SER A 54 -3.47 6.59 -11.35
C SER A 54 -2.68 6.61 -10.04
N ARG A 55 -1.37 6.36 -10.11
CA ARG A 55 -0.48 6.32 -8.94
C ARG A 55 -0.25 7.72 -8.39
N PRO A 56 -0.18 7.88 -7.05
CA PRO A 56 0.21 9.15 -6.47
C PRO A 56 1.67 9.47 -6.81
N THR A 57 1.94 10.76 -6.99
CA THR A 57 3.33 11.23 -7.03
C THR A 57 3.98 11.05 -5.66
N ALA A 58 5.31 10.98 -5.61
CA ALA A 58 6.03 10.91 -4.34
C ALA A 58 5.67 12.08 -3.40
N LYS A 59 5.47 13.29 -3.93
CA LYS A 59 5.02 14.45 -3.16
C LYS A 59 3.64 14.23 -2.56
N ALA A 60 2.66 13.82 -3.38
CA ALA A 60 1.31 13.55 -2.89
C ALA A 60 1.31 12.42 -1.84
N LEU A 61 2.18 11.41 -2.00
CA LEU A 61 2.33 10.33 -1.02
C LEU A 61 2.84 10.85 0.33
N VAL A 62 3.85 11.73 0.35
CA VAL A 62 4.34 12.37 1.58
C VAL A 62 3.25 13.19 2.24
N ASP A 63 2.51 14.00 1.47
CA ASP A 63 1.43 14.84 2.00
C ASP A 63 0.31 13.99 2.62
N MET A 64 -0.07 12.87 1.98
CA MET A 64 -1.07 11.93 2.51
C MET A 64 -0.60 11.23 3.79
N LEU A 65 0.67 10.78 3.84
CA LEU A 65 1.22 10.14 5.03
C LEU A 65 1.36 11.12 6.21
N ALA A 66 1.69 12.38 5.93
CA ALA A 66 1.72 13.43 6.95
C ALA A 66 0.30 13.71 7.49
N GLN A 67 -0.72 13.70 6.62
CA GLN A 67 -2.10 13.83 7.07
C GLN A 67 -2.51 12.65 7.96
N PHE A 68 -2.16 11.41 7.58
CA PHE A 68 -2.43 10.24 8.41
C PHE A 68 -1.79 10.35 9.80
N TYR A 69 -0.56 10.86 9.89
CA TYR A 69 0.08 11.11 11.18
C TYR A 69 -0.74 12.07 12.05
N ASN A 70 -1.23 13.17 11.48
CA ASN A 70 -2.09 14.11 12.20
C ASN A 70 -3.45 13.50 12.57
N ASP A 71 -4.03 12.68 11.68
CA ASP A 71 -5.34 12.07 11.89
C ASP A 71 -5.32 11.10 13.08
N LEU A 72 -4.19 10.43 13.32
CA LEU A 72 -3.98 9.57 14.49
C LEU A 72 -3.98 10.33 15.83
N GLU A 73 -3.88 11.66 15.84
CA GLU A 73 -3.99 12.46 17.05
C GLU A 73 -5.44 12.90 17.34
N ASP A 74 -6.34 12.83 16.36
CA ASP A 74 -7.74 13.20 16.51
C ASP A 74 -8.67 11.98 16.47
N LYS A 75 -9.25 11.67 17.63
CA LYS A 75 -10.17 10.54 17.84
C LYS A 75 -11.41 10.54 16.96
N LYS A 76 -11.72 11.67 16.32
CA LYS A 76 -12.88 11.81 15.44
C LYS A 76 -12.60 11.35 14.02
N THR A 77 -11.32 11.25 13.63
CA THR A 77 -10.94 10.87 12.27
C THR A 77 -11.26 9.41 12.00
N GLU A 78 -11.43 9.10 10.72
CA GLU A 78 -11.73 7.74 10.30
C GLU A 78 -10.54 6.81 10.53
N LEU A 79 -9.32 7.30 10.25
CA LEU A 79 -8.10 6.54 10.47
C LEU A 79 -7.92 6.16 11.96
N TYR A 80 -8.18 7.08 12.89
CA TYR A 80 -8.08 6.77 14.32
C TYR A 80 -9.05 5.64 14.72
N LYS A 81 -10.29 5.70 14.25
CA LYS A 81 -11.31 4.67 14.56
C LYS A 81 -10.90 3.31 14.02
N GLN A 82 -10.37 3.24 12.80
CA GLN A 82 -9.88 2.00 12.20
C GLN A 82 -8.70 1.35 12.95
N VAL A 83 -7.98 2.11 13.78
CA VAL A 83 -6.85 1.59 14.59
C VAL A 83 -7.32 1.06 15.94
N GLU A 84 -8.44 1.56 16.47
CA GLU A 84 -9.01 1.11 17.76
C GLU A 84 -9.95 -0.10 17.61
N GLU A 85 -10.38 -0.42 16.39
CA GLU A 85 -11.12 -1.64 16.03
C GLU A 85 -10.25 -2.90 16.09
#